data_AF-A0AAW6FGN7-F1
#
_entry.id   AF-A0AAW6FGN7-F1
#
_cell.length_a   1.000
_cell.length_b   1.000
_cell.length_c   1.000
_cell.angle_alpha   90.00
_cell.angle_beta   90.00
_cell.angle_gamma   90.00
#
_symmetry.space_group_name_H-M   'P 1'
#
loop_
_entity.id
_entity.type
_entity.pdbx_description
1 polymer ?
#
loop_
_entity_poly.entity_id
_entity_poly.type
_entity_poly.pdbx_seq_one_letter_code
_entity_poly.pdbx_strand_id
1 'polypeptide(L)'
;MGQTKSGKEKIQELKTMGNQKEIYLAGGCFWGTEHFMKQIRGVTATQVGYANSTVANPTYRQVCSGRTDAAETVKVVYNPAEVGLPLLLDLYFKTIDPTSLNRQGNDQGTQYRTGIYYTDPSDRALISDKVVDIFDAAGIKKPDISILSEDFLLELKGMEHKNIALEVLRKLLNDEIRMRLRRNLTEGKSLMEMLENSINKYHNRVLTAAEVIEDLIRLSKHIVERDEAHKALGLSDFEYAFYTAVADNDSAKELMGKEKLRELAVVLTETIRKNASIDWTIKENVRAKMKVAVKRMLRKYGYPPDMQALATETVLKQAEKIAEELTGSM
;
A
#
# COMPACT_ATOMS: atom_id res chain seq x y z
N MET A 1 -54.81 35.35 14.96
CA MET A 1 -54.27 34.26 14.09
C MET A 1 -53.24 34.86 13.17
N GLY A 2 -51.95 34.60 13.40
CA GLY A 2 -50.92 35.18 12.53
C GLY A 2 -49.52 35.08 13.11
N GLN A 3 -49.03 33.87 13.36
CA GLN A 3 -47.59 33.66 13.48
C GLN A 3 -47.09 32.89 12.23
N THR A 4 -46.16 33.56 11.53
CA THR A 4 -44.90 33.03 10.99
C THR A 4 -44.92 32.07 9.79
N LYS A 5 -44.96 32.64 8.57
CA LYS A 5 -44.34 32.02 7.37
C LYS A 5 -42.81 32.11 7.40
N SER A 6 -42.25 33.24 7.86
CA SER A 6 -40.79 33.48 7.90
C SER A 6 -40.01 32.60 8.89
N GLY A 7 -40.63 32.18 10.00
CA GLY A 7 -39.99 31.28 10.97
C GLY A 7 -39.88 29.83 10.48
N LYS A 8 -40.87 29.36 9.71
CA LYS A 8 -40.88 27.99 9.18
C LYS A 8 -39.85 27.80 8.07
N GLU A 9 -39.70 28.77 7.17
CA GLU A 9 -38.68 28.75 6.11
C GLU A 9 -37.26 28.81 6.69
N LYS A 10 -37.01 29.66 7.69
CA LYS A 10 -35.71 29.77 8.35
C LYS A 10 -35.36 28.53 9.19
N ILE A 11 -36.35 27.87 9.79
CA ILE A 11 -36.18 26.58 10.48
C ILE A 11 -35.98 25.44 9.46
N GLN A 12 -36.59 25.51 8.27
CA GLN A 12 -36.36 24.56 7.18
C GLN A 12 -34.93 24.69 6.62
N GLU A 13 -34.44 25.92 6.42
CA GLU A 13 -33.06 26.23 6.02
C GLU A 13 -32.04 25.80 7.09
N LEU A 14 -32.29 26.11 8.37
CA LEU A 14 -31.41 25.69 9.47
C LEU A 14 -31.40 24.16 9.66
N LYS A 15 -32.52 23.47 9.39
CA LYS A 15 -32.58 22.00 9.37
C LYS A 15 -31.90 21.37 8.14
N THR A 16 -31.86 22.06 7.00
CA THR A 16 -31.16 21.58 5.79
C THR A 16 -29.65 21.85 5.83
N MET A 17 -29.21 22.89 6.55
CA MET A 17 -27.78 23.15 6.80
C MET A 17 -27.15 22.17 7.80
N GLY A 18 -27.95 21.51 8.64
CA GLY A 18 -27.48 20.60 9.69
C GLY A 18 -27.12 19.17 9.25
N ASN A 19 -27.24 18.85 7.96
CA ASN A 19 -26.98 17.51 7.46
C ASN A 19 -26.36 17.58 6.06
N GLN A 20 -25.23 18.28 5.90
CA GLN A 20 -24.43 18.20 4.68
C GLN A 20 -23.14 17.45 5.00
N LYS A 21 -22.77 16.51 4.12
CA LYS A 21 -21.50 15.80 4.16
C LYS A 21 -20.66 16.16 2.94
N GLU A 22 -19.36 15.94 3.04
CA GLU A 22 -18.42 16.18 1.96
C GLU A 22 -17.54 14.95 1.69
N ILE A 23 -17.19 14.75 0.43
CA ILE A 23 -16.22 13.75 -0.02
C ILE A 23 -15.40 14.33 -1.16
N TYR A 24 -14.19 13.80 -1.38
CA TYR A 24 -13.27 14.28 -2.40
C TYR A 24 -12.94 13.13 -3.36
N LEU A 25 -13.25 13.31 -4.64
CA LEU A 25 -13.16 12.26 -5.65
C LEU A 25 -12.20 12.67 -6.76
N ALA A 26 -11.15 11.89 -6.97
CA ALA A 26 -10.15 12.07 -8.03
C ALA A 26 -10.29 10.92 -9.03
N GLY A 27 -10.62 11.21 -10.28
CA GLY A 27 -11.05 10.18 -11.24
C GLY A 27 -10.64 10.47 -12.67
N GLY A 28 -9.45 11.05 -12.87
CA GLY A 28 -9.04 11.60 -14.17
C GLY A 28 -9.26 13.10 -14.25
N CYS A 29 -9.47 13.64 -15.47
CA CYS A 29 -9.75 15.05 -15.64
C CYS A 29 -10.97 15.48 -14.80
N PHE A 30 -10.76 16.46 -13.92
CA PHE A 30 -11.80 16.89 -12.97
C PHE A 30 -13.05 17.49 -13.65
N TRP A 31 -13.00 17.89 -14.92
CA TRP A 31 -14.12 18.48 -15.64
C TRP A 31 -15.20 17.43 -15.90
N GLY A 32 -14.78 16.23 -16.32
CA GLY A 32 -15.70 15.11 -16.53
C GLY A 32 -16.32 14.64 -15.21
N THR A 33 -15.47 14.45 -14.20
CA THR A 33 -15.91 14.02 -12.86
C THR A 33 -16.87 15.05 -12.25
N GLU A 34 -16.55 16.35 -12.31
CA GLU A 34 -17.39 17.41 -11.76
C GLU A 34 -18.72 17.51 -12.52
N HIS A 35 -18.69 17.48 -13.85
CA HIS A 35 -19.89 17.55 -14.67
C HIS A 35 -20.89 16.45 -14.31
N PHE A 36 -20.42 15.22 -14.15
CA PHE A 36 -21.25 14.10 -13.74
C PHE A 36 -21.77 14.25 -12.30
N MET A 37 -20.91 14.59 -11.33
CA MET A 37 -21.31 14.71 -9.92
C MET A 37 -22.37 15.79 -9.70
N LYS A 38 -22.29 16.91 -10.42
CA LYS A 38 -23.29 18.00 -10.37
C LYS A 38 -24.70 17.56 -10.77
N GLN A 39 -24.84 16.48 -11.54
CA GLN A 39 -26.14 16.00 -12.02
C GLN A 39 -26.83 15.04 -11.04
N ILE A 40 -26.12 14.57 -10.01
CA ILE A 40 -26.66 13.61 -9.05
C ILE A 40 -27.62 14.33 -8.10
N ARG A 41 -28.89 13.88 -8.07
CA ARG A 41 -29.87 14.38 -7.11
C ARG A 41 -29.37 14.16 -5.68
N GLY A 42 -29.36 15.23 -4.88
CA GLY A 42 -28.83 15.22 -3.52
C GLY A 42 -27.39 15.77 -3.41
N VAL A 43 -26.67 15.94 -4.52
CA VAL A 43 -25.45 16.76 -4.56
C VAL A 43 -25.84 18.23 -4.55
N THR A 44 -25.35 18.99 -3.58
CA THR A 44 -25.72 20.38 -3.34
C THR A 44 -24.67 21.37 -3.83
N ALA A 45 -23.40 20.96 -3.86
CA ALA A 45 -22.32 21.74 -4.44
C ALA A 45 -21.15 20.85 -4.89
N THR A 46 -20.38 21.32 -5.85
CA THR A 46 -19.09 20.73 -6.20
C THR A 46 -18.03 21.81 -6.39
N GLN A 47 -16.77 21.46 -6.17
CA GLN A 47 -15.64 22.33 -6.42
C GLN A 47 -14.46 21.53 -6.94
N VAL A 48 -13.91 21.92 -8.08
CA VAL A 48 -12.65 21.36 -8.59
C VAL A 48 -11.44 21.94 -7.88
N GLY A 49 -10.39 21.14 -7.73
CA GLY A 49 -9.13 21.57 -7.16
C GLY A 49 -8.08 20.47 -7.18
N TYR A 50 -7.08 20.64 -6.33
CA TYR A 50 -5.93 19.74 -6.24
C TYR A 50 -5.80 19.20 -4.82
N ALA A 51 -5.80 17.88 -4.68
CA ALA A 51 -5.65 17.21 -3.39
C ALA A 51 -4.31 16.48 -3.28
N ASN A 52 -3.85 16.25 -2.04
CA ASN A 52 -2.63 15.50 -1.72
C ASN A 52 -1.38 16.00 -2.46
N SER A 53 -1.23 17.33 -2.55
CA SER A 53 -0.06 17.99 -3.12
C SER A 53 1.06 18.10 -2.09
N THR A 54 2.30 17.85 -2.51
CA THR A 54 3.52 18.15 -1.74
C THR A 54 3.87 19.64 -1.76
N VAL A 55 3.30 20.40 -2.70
CA VAL A 55 3.45 21.85 -2.81
C VAL A 55 2.18 22.54 -2.31
N ALA A 56 2.32 23.51 -1.39
CA ALA A 56 1.20 24.29 -0.91
C ALA A 56 0.62 25.19 -2.02
N ASN A 57 -0.72 25.23 -2.14
CA ASN A 57 -1.46 26.04 -3.13
C ASN A 57 -0.90 25.91 -4.57
N PRO A 58 -0.82 24.70 -5.13
CA PRO A 58 -0.20 24.50 -6.44
C PRO A 58 -1.04 25.16 -7.54
N THR A 59 -0.36 25.82 -8.48
CA THR A 59 -0.99 26.32 -9.70
C THR A 59 -1.21 25.17 -10.70
N TYR A 60 -2.16 25.33 -11.62
CA TYR A 60 -2.41 24.35 -12.68
C TYR A 60 -1.13 23.95 -13.43
N ARG A 61 -0.30 24.94 -13.80
CA ARG A 61 0.98 24.69 -14.50
C ARG A 61 1.94 23.84 -13.68
N GLN A 62 1.97 24.02 -12.35
CA GLN A 62 2.80 23.19 -11.48
C GLN A 62 2.26 21.75 -11.40
N VAL A 63 0.93 21.57 -11.36
CA VAL A 63 0.31 20.24 -11.35
C VAL A 63 0.57 19.50 -12.67
N CYS A 64 0.41 20.15 -13.82
CA CYS A 64 0.71 19.56 -15.13
C CYS A 64 2.18 19.16 -15.30
N SER A 65 3.11 19.66 -14.48
CA SER A 65 4.50 19.23 -14.50
C SER A 65 4.72 17.83 -13.91
N GLY A 66 3.73 17.27 -13.19
CA GLY A 66 3.80 15.99 -12.50
C GLY A 66 4.64 16.00 -11.22
N ARG A 67 5.23 17.14 -10.83
CA ARG A 67 6.18 17.23 -9.71
C ARG A 67 5.55 17.55 -8.36
N THR A 68 4.28 17.95 -8.33
CA THR A 68 3.58 18.32 -7.08
C THR A 68 2.94 17.12 -6.39
N ASP A 69 2.87 15.97 -7.05
CA ASP A 69 2.08 14.79 -6.64
C ASP A 69 0.59 15.05 -6.41
N ALA A 70 0.10 16.23 -6.80
CA ALA A 70 -1.29 16.60 -6.61
C ALA A 70 -2.21 15.81 -7.55
N ALA A 71 -3.37 15.37 -7.07
CA ALA A 71 -4.45 14.81 -7.90
C ALA A 71 -5.46 15.89 -8.28
N GLU A 72 -5.88 15.92 -9.53
CA GLU A 72 -7.12 16.59 -9.93
C GLU A 72 -8.29 15.94 -9.18
N THR A 73 -9.02 16.76 -8.41
CA THR A 73 -9.99 16.27 -7.44
C THR A 73 -11.22 17.16 -7.44
N VAL A 74 -12.39 16.53 -7.29
CA VAL A 74 -13.67 17.21 -7.09
C VAL A 74 -14.09 17.05 -5.64
N LYS A 75 -14.21 18.15 -4.92
CA LYS A 75 -14.95 18.21 -3.65
C LYS A 75 -16.44 18.14 -3.98
N VAL A 76 -17.15 17.17 -3.40
CA VAL A 76 -18.58 16.96 -3.57
C VAL A 76 -19.25 17.18 -2.21
N VAL A 77 -20.15 18.15 -2.13
CA VAL A 77 -21.00 18.40 -0.97
C VAL A 77 -22.39 17.85 -1.27
N TYR A 78 -22.94 17.04 -0.37
CA TYR A 78 -24.19 16.34 -0.60
C TYR A 78 -25.06 16.25 0.66
N ASN A 79 -26.37 16.10 0.45
CA ASN A 79 -27.35 15.83 1.50
C ASN A 79 -27.49 14.30 1.68
N PRO A 80 -27.01 13.72 2.80
CA PRO A 80 -27.07 12.29 3.05
C PRO A 80 -28.50 11.76 3.26
N ALA A 81 -29.50 12.64 3.45
CA ALA A 81 -30.90 12.25 3.44
C ALA A 81 -31.47 12.04 2.03
N GLU A 82 -30.81 12.56 0.99
CA GLU A 82 -31.21 12.42 -0.41
C GLU A 82 -30.32 11.45 -1.18
N VAL A 83 -29.01 11.45 -0.91
CA VAL A 83 -28.04 10.54 -1.52
C VAL A 83 -27.02 10.08 -0.48
N GLY A 84 -26.96 8.78 -0.23
CA GLY A 84 -25.96 8.21 0.67
C GLY A 84 -24.59 8.10 0.01
N LEU A 85 -23.52 8.16 0.81
CA LEU A 85 -22.15 7.96 0.34
C LEU A 85 -21.97 6.68 -0.50
N PRO A 86 -22.57 5.51 -0.14
CA PRO A 86 -22.42 4.31 -0.96
C PRO A 86 -22.94 4.45 -2.39
N LEU A 87 -24.09 5.10 -2.59
CA LEU A 87 -24.65 5.34 -3.92
C LEU A 87 -23.79 6.35 -4.70
N LEU A 88 -23.29 7.38 -4.02
CA LEU A 88 -22.43 8.38 -4.63
C LEU A 88 -21.11 7.77 -5.14
N LEU A 89 -20.51 6.85 -4.36
CA LEU A 89 -19.33 6.11 -4.76
C LEU A 89 -19.61 5.09 -5.88
N ASP A 90 -20.77 4.44 -5.88
CA ASP A 90 -21.19 3.55 -6.99
C ASP A 90 -21.30 4.31 -8.32
N LEU A 91 -21.94 5.48 -8.30
CA LEU A 91 -22.07 6.35 -9.46
C LEU A 91 -20.70 6.88 -9.92
N TYR A 92 -19.83 7.25 -8.97
CA TYR A 92 -18.45 7.61 -9.26
C TYR A 92 -17.72 6.51 -10.04
N PHE A 93 -17.71 5.27 -9.55
CA PHE A 93 -17.02 4.16 -10.20
C PHE A 93 -17.57 3.80 -11.59
N LYS A 94 -18.84 4.09 -11.87
CA LYS A 94 -19.42 3.90 -13.22
C LYS A 94 -18.89 4.87 -14.27
N THR A 95 -18.25 5.96 -13.84
CA THR A 95 -17.78 7.03 -14.74
C THR A 95 -16.28 7.04 -14.99
N ILE A 96 -15.55 6.17 -14.29
CA ILE A 96 -14.10 6.07 -14.37
C ILE A 96 -13.68 4.61 -14.60
N ASP A 97 -12.47 4.41 -15.10
CA ASP A 97 -11.77 3.14 -14.94
C ASP A 97 -10.93 3.17 -13.65
N PRO A 98 -11.39 2.55 -12.54
CA PRO A 98 -10.66 2.57 -11.28
C PRO A 98 -9.41 1.68 -11.29
N THR A 99 -9.20 0.87 -12.34
CA THR A 99 -8.07 -0.07 -12.45
C THR A 99 -6.87 0.56 -13.16
N SER A 100 -7.08 1.64 -13.91
CA SER A 100 -6.03 2.37 -14.59
C SER A 100 -5.16 3.17 -13.60
N LEU A 101 -3.90 2.74 -13.45
CA LEU A 101 -2.92 3.44 -12.61
C LEU A 101 -2.48 4.76 -13.27
N ASN A 102 -2.61 5.88 -12.54
CA ASN A 102 -2.15 7.21 -12.95
C ASN A 102 -2.63 7.61 -14.36
N ARG A 103 -3.86 7.22 -14.72
CA ARG A 103 -4.45 7.47 -16.03
C ARG A 103 -5.96 7.38 -15.98
N GLN A 104 -6.63 8.19 -16.79
CA GLN A 104 -8.02 7.97 -17.15
C GLN A 104 -8.26 8.28 -18.62
N GLY A 105 -8.78 7.31 -19.38
CA GLY A 105 -8.84 7.42 -20.84
C GLY A 105 -7.47 7.75 -21.46
N ASN A 106 -7.40 8.86 -22.19
CA ASN A 106 -6.16 9.35 -22.81
C ASN A 106 -5.32 10.25 -21.90
N ASP A 107 -5.85 10.68 -20.75
CA ASP A 107 -5.16 11.57 -19.81
C ASP A 107 -4.21 10.77 -18.92
N GLN A 108 -2.90 11.00 -19.09
CA GLN A 108 -1.83 10.24 -18.42
C GLN A 108 -1.03 11.11 -17.46
N GLY A 109 -0.80 10.62 -16.25
CA GLY A 109 -0.05 11.31 -15.21
C GLY A 109 -0.61 11.05 -13.82
N THR A 110 0.24 11.20 -12.79
CA THR A 110 -0.15 11.00 -11.39
C THR A 110 -1.29 11.92 -10.97
N GLN A 111 -1.44 13.08 -11.61
CA GLN A 111 -2.55 13.99 -11.40
C GLN A 111 -3.92 13.44 -11.81
N TYR A 112 -3.96 12.43 -12.69
CA TYR A 112 -5.17 11.78 -13.17
C TYR A 112 -5.46 10.45 -12.48
N ARG A 113 -4.77 10.15 -11.38
CA ARG A 113 -4.98 8.91 -10.62
C ARG A 113 -6.37 8.85 -10.00
N THR A 114 -6.87 7.64 -9.84
CA THR A 114 -8.08 7.34 -9.09
C THR A 114 -7.83 7.50 -7.58
N GLY A 115 -8.72 8.19 -6.87
CA GLY A 115 -8.61 8.40 -5.43
C GLY A 115 -9.94 8.82 -4.80
N ILE A 116 -10.17 8.37 -3.56
CA ILE A 116 -11.28 8.80 -2.71
C ILE A 116 -10.64 9.33 -1.42
N TYR A 117 -10.91 10.59 -1.10
CA TYR A 117 -10.40 11.24 0.11
C TYR A 117 -11.56 11.73 0.95
N TYR A 118 -11.43 11.61 2.26
CA TYR A 118 -12.48 11.88 3.24
C TYR A 118 -11.92 12.69 4.39
N THR A 119 -12.77 13.53 4.99
CA THR A 119 -12.46 14.31 6.20
C THR A 119 -13.10 13.71 7.44
N ASP A 120 -14.21 12.98 7.29
CA ASP A 120 -14.89 12.26 8.36
C ASP A 120 -14.34 10.82 8.49
N PRO A 121 -13.70 10.44 9.62
CA PRO A 121 -13.18 9.10 9.81
C PRO A 121 -14.24 8.00 9.74
N SER A 122 -15.53 8.29 9.99
CA SER A 122 -16.61 7.30 9.91
C SER A 122 -16.88 6.86 8.46
N ASP A 123 -16.59 7.72 7.48
CA ASP A 123 -16.73 7.41 6.07
C ASP A 123 -15.69 6.37 5.62
N ARG A 124 -14.58 6.21 6.36
CA ARG A 124 -13.55 5.19 6.06
C ARG A 124 -14.14 3.79 5.97
N ALA A 125 -15.07 3.43 6.86
CA ALA A 125 -15.69 2.11 6.86
C ALA A 125 -16.53 1.90 5.60
N LEU A 126 -17.32 2.90 5.20
CA LEU A 126 -18.19 2.86 4.01
C LEU A 126 -17.39 2.90 2.70
N ILE A 127 -16.31 3.68 2.66
CA ILE A 127 -15.39 3.75 1.52
C ILE A 127 -14.61 2.44 1.43
N SER A 128 -14.17 1.91 2.57
CA SER A 128 -13.56 0.58 2.62
C SER A 128 -14.56 -0.42 2.10
N ASP A 129 -15.80 -0.48 2.61
CA ASP A 129 -16.88 -1.37 2.14
C ASP A 129 -17.18 -1.21 0.63
N LYS A 130 -17.10 -0.01 0.03
CA LYS A 130 -17.31 0.24 -1.42
C LYS A 130 -16.10 -0.09 -2.30
N VAL A 131 -14.89 0.21 -1.84
CA VAL A 131 -13.63 -0.26 -2.45
C VAL A 131 -13.46 -1.77 -2.21
N VAL A 132 -14.20 -2.33 -1.25
CA VAL A 132 -14.33 -3.74 -0.90
C VAL A 132 -15.51 -4.41 -1.62
N ASP A 133 -16.39 -3.65 -2.30
CA ASP A 133 -17.46 -4.17 -3.18
C ASP A 133 -16.89 -4.90 -4.41
N ILE A 134 -15.57 -4.82 -4.64
CA ILE A 134 -14.85 -5.69 -5.60
C ILE A 134 -14.83 -7.15 -5.11
N PHE A 135 -14.77 -7.39 -3.79
CA PHE A 135 -14.80 -8.73 -3.20
C PHE A 135 -16.23 -9.31 -3.18
N ASP A 136 -17.24 -8.47 -2.90
CA ASP A 136 -18.66 -8.89 -2.93
C ASP A 136 -19.20 -9.05 -4.37
N ALA A 137 -18.83 -8.17 -5.32
CA ALA A 137 -19.14 -8.35 -6.74
C ALA A 137 -18.47 -9.58 -7.36
N ALA A 138 -17.41 -10.09 -6.72
CA ALA A 138 -16.74 -11.34 -7.05
C ALA A 138 -17.32 -12.57 -6.31
N GLY A 139 -18.25 -12.37 -5.36
CA GLY A 139 -18.88 -13.44 -4.57
C GLY A 139 -18.02 -14.01 -3.44
N ILE A 140 -17.01 -13.28 -2.96
CA ILE A 140 -16.02 -13.81 -2.02
C ILE A 140 -16.21 -13.25 -0.60
N LYS A 141 -16.41 -14.13 0.39
CA LYS A 141 -16.52 -13.73 1.81
C LYS A 141 -15.17 -13.26 2.37
N LYS A 142 -15.20 -12.22 3.21
CA LYS A 142 -14.05 -11.62 3.91
C LYS A 142 -13.07 -12.67 4.45
N PRO A 143 -11.80 -12.70 3.99
CA PRO A 143 -10.78 -13.47 4.67
C PRO A 143 -10.19 -12.66 5.84
N ASP A 144 -10.07 -13.30 6.99
CA ASP A 144 -9.39 -12.81 8.20
C ASP A 144 -7.96 -13.41 8.21
N ILE A 145 -6.91 -12.56 8.19
CA ILE A 145 -5.42 -12.73 8.37
C ILE A 145 -4.70 -13.98 7.76
N SER A 146 -5.40 -15.01 7.33
CA SER A 146 -4.97 -16.13 6.49
C SER A 146 -5.15 -15.73 5.04
N ILE A 147 -4.35 -14.76 4.60
CA ILE A 147 -4.56 -13.94 3.38
C ILE A 147 -4.64 -14.76 2.07
N LEU A 148 -4.40 -16.08 2.14
CA LEU A 148 -4.25 -16.97 1.01
C LEU A 148 -4.61 -18.41 1.38
N SER A 149 -5.69 -18.63 2.14
CA SER A 149 -6.15 -20.01 2.41
C SER A 149 -6.31 -20.75 1.07
N GLU A 150 -5.95 -22.03 1.03
CA GLU A 150 -6.01 -22.79 -0.23
C GLU A 150 -7.42 -22.73 -0.84
N ASP A 151 -8.45 -22.72 0.00
CA ASP A 151 -9.85 -22.57 -0.40
C ASP A 151 -10.11 -21.23 -1.13
N PHE A 152 -9.62 -20.11 -0.61
CA PHE A 152 -9.77 -18.80 -1.25
C PHE A 152 -9.01 -18.72 -2.59
N LEU A 153 -7.82 -19.32 -2.68
CA LEU A 153 -7.05 -19.36 -3.92
C LEU A 153 -7.74 -20.23 -4.99
N LEU A 154 -8.39 -21.32 -4.57
CA LEU A 154 -9.19 -22.16 -5.44
C LEU A 154 -10.45 -21.43 -5.95
N GLU A 155 -11.12 -20.66 -5.08
CA GLU A 155 -12.25 -19.80 -5.48
C GLU A 155 -11.82 -18.75 -6.51
N LEU A 156 -10.72 -18.03 -6.27
CA LEU A 156 -10.16 -17.05 -7.21
C LEU A 156 -9.80 -17.68 -8.56
N LYS A 157 -9.22 -18.90 -8.53
CA LYS A 157 -8.92 -19.66 -9.75
C LYS A 157 -10.21 -20.06 -10.48
N GLY A 158 -11.32 -20.25 -9.78
CA GLY A 158 -12.63 -20.62 -10.32
C GLY A 158 -13.45 -19.45 -10.90
N MET A 159 -13.12 -18.20 -10.56
CA MET A 159 -13.92 -17.03 -10.96
C MET A 159 -14.11 -16.89 -12.49
N GLU A 160 -15.32 -16.53 -12.91
CA GLU A 160 -15.65 -16.28 -14.33
C GLU A 160 -14.79 -15.14 -14.92
N HIS A 161 -14.66 -14.03 -14.17
CA HIS A 161 -13.91 -12.86 -14.60
C HIS A 161 -12.47 -12.87 -14.06
N LYS A 162 -11.55 -13.48 -14.83
CA LYS A 162 -10.12 -13.60 -14.45
C LYS A 162 -9.43 -12.26 -14.20
N ASN A 163 -9.77 -11.21 -14.94
CA ASN A 163 -9.14 -9.90 -14.73
C ASN A 163 -9.48 -9.32 -13.33
N ILE A 164 -10.69 -9.59 -12.82
CA ILE A 164 -11.10 -9.15 -11.48
C ILE A 164 -10.35 -9.98 -10.42
N ALA A 165 -10.29 -11.30 -10.60
CA ALA A 165 -9.54 -12.20 -9.72
C ALA A 165 -8.05 -11.80 -9.61
N LEU A 166 -7.45 -11.43 -10.74
CA LEU A 166 -6.07 -10.94 -10.81
C LEU A 166 -5.90 -9.65 -10.01
N GLU A 167 -6.79 -8.69 -10.17
CA GLU A 167 -6.73 -7.39 -9.49
C GLU A 167 -6.92 -7.53 -7.98
N VAL A 168 -7.85 -8.39 -7.56
CA VAL A 168 -8.07 -8.76 -6.16
C VAL A 168 -6.80 -9.36 -5.57
N LEU A 169 -6.26 -10.39 -6.22
CA LEU A 169 -5.08 -11.10 -5.73
C LEU A 169 -3.84 -10.19 -5.72
N ARG A 170 -3.65 -9.35 -6.75
CA ARG A 170 -2.60 -8.34 -6.81
C ARG A 170 -2.68 -7.38 -5.62
N LYS A 171 -3.86 -6.85 -5.33
CA LYS A 171 -4.06 -5.90 -4.22
C LYS A 171 -3.76 -6.56 -2.88
N LEU A 172 -4.31 -7.74 -2.62
CA LEU A 172 -4.07 -8.51 -1.40
C LEU A 172 -2.58 -8.80 -1.20
N LEU A 173 -1.90 -9.30 -2.24
CA LEU A 173 -0.48 -9.60 -2.18
C LEU A 173 0.37 -8.34 -1.99
N ASN A 174 0.07 -7.25 -2.68
CA ASN A 174 0.79 -5.99 -2.50
C ASN A 174 0.67 -5.49 -1.06
N ASP A 175 -0.53 -5.49 -0.48
CA ASP A 175 -0.75 -5.02 0.88
C ASP A 175 -0.01 -5.91 1.89
N GLU A 176 -0.02 -7.23 1.69
CA GLU A 176 0.68 -8.19 2.53
C GLU A 176 2.21 -8.05 2.43
N ILE A 177 2.74 -7.94 1.21
CA ILE A 177 4.18 -7.73 0.99
C ILE A 177 4.62 -6.39 1.60
N ARG A 178 3.81 -5.33 1.51
CA ARG A 178 4.10 -4.03 2.13
C ARG A 178 4.17 -4.12 3.66
N MET A 179 3.30 -4.92 4.27
CA MET A 179 3.37 -5.19 5.71
C MET A 179 4.67 -5.92 6.07
N ARG A 180 5.10 -6.89 5.26
CA ARG A 180 6.37 -7.62 5.47
C ARG A 180 7.61 -6.79 5.23
N LEU A 181 7.58 -5.89 4.26
CA LEU A 181 8.70 -5.01 3.92
C LEU A 181 9.14 -4.12 5.09
N ARG A 182 8.24 -3.89 6.07
CA ARG A 182 8.56 -3.21 7.33
C ARG A 182 9.48 -4.05 8.24
N ARG A 183 9.29 -5.37 8.24
CA ARG A 183 10.01 -6.31 9.11
C ARG A 183 11.25 -6.90 8.45
N ASN A 184 11.16 -7.28 7.17
CA ASN A 184 12.24 -7.90 6.40
C ASN A 184 12.38 -7.22 5.04
N LEU A 185 13.35 -6.31 4.93
CA LEU A 185 13.57 -5.48 3.75
C LEU A 185 14.08 -6.30 2.56
N THR A 186 14.99 -7.25 2.80
CA THR A 186 15.56 -8.08 1.74
C THR A 186 14.49 -8.98 1.12
N GLU A 187 13.77 -9.70 1.96
CA GLU A 187 12.73 -10.63 1.51
C GLU A 187 11.53 -9.89 0.91
N GLY A 188 11.07 -8.81 1.56
CA GLY A 188 9.98 -7.98 1.05
C GLY A 188 10.27 -7.38 -0.33
N LYS A 189 11.51 -6.96 -0.59
CA LYS A 189 11.92 -6.48 -1.93
C LYS A 189 11.89 -7.58 -2.98
N SER A 190 12.43 -8.75 -2.66
CA SER A 190 12.40 -9.90 -3.56
C SER A 190 10.95 -10.29 -3.91
N LEU A 191 10.06 -10.32 -2.92
CA LEU A 191 8.64 -10.61 -3.13
C LEU A 191 7.94 -9.52 -3.97
N MET A 192 8.25 -8.25 -3.73
CA MET A 192 7.72 -7.13 -4.52
C MET A 192 8.18 -7.22 -5.98
N GLU A 193 9.46 -7.53 -6.22
CA GLU A 193 9.99 -7.72 -7.56
C GLU A 193 9.32 -8.91 -8.28
N MET A 194 9.08 -10.02 -7.59
CA MET A 194 8.33 -11.16 -8.15
C MET A 194 6.89 -10.78 -8.51
N LEU A 195 6.22 -10.00 -7.66
CA LEU A 195 4.88 -9.46 -7.92
C LEU A 195 4.90 -8.56 -9.16
N GLU A 196 5.76 -7.54 -9.17
CA GLU A 196 5.88 -6.57 -10.27
C GLU A 196 6.22 -7.26 -11.59
N ASN A 197 7.13 -8.24 -11.59
CA ASN A 197 7.49 -9.00 -12.78
C ASN A 197 6.29 -9.79 -13.33
N SER A 198 5.49 -10.40 -12.47
CA SER A 198 4.29 -11.15 -12.89
C SER A 198 3.24 -10.20 -13.49
N ILE A 199 3.04 -9.03 -12.89
CA ILE A 199 2.13 -8.00 -13.40
C ILE A 199 2.63 -7.38 -14.70
N ASN A 200 3.94 -7.15 -14.85
CA ASN A 200 4.53 -6.63 -16.08
C ASN A 200 4.36 -7.61 -17.24
N LYS A 201 4.50 -8.92 -17.00
CA LYS A 201 4.19 -9.94 -18.00
C LYS A 201 2.73 -9.90 -18.45
N TYR A 202 1.79 -9.65 -17.53
CA TYR A 202 0.38 -9.44 -17.87
C TYR A 202 0.17 -8.20 -18.75
N HIS A 203 0.69 -7.04 -18.33
CA HIS A 203 0.54 -5.78 -19.06
C HIS A 203 1.15 -5.82 -20.46
N ASN A 204 2.27 -6.52 -20.61
CA ASN A 204 2.95 -6.72 -21.88
C ASN A 204 2.30 -7.82 -22.73
N ARG A 205 1.15 -8.38 -22.31
CA ARG A 205 0.44 -9.48 -22.96
C ARG A 205 1.29 -10.74 -23.17
N VAL A 206 2.33 -10.90 -22.35
CA VAL A 206 3.19 -12.09 -22.30
C VAL A 206 2.46 -13.24 -21.61
N LEU A 207 1.63 -12.91 -20.61
CA LEU A 207 0.78 -13.86 -19.90
C LEU A 207 -0.67 -13.41 -19.93
N THR A 208 -1.57 -14.38 -19.93
CA THR A 208 -3.01 -14.21 -19.71
C THR A 208 -3.30 -13.92 -18.23
N ALA A 209 -4.48 -13.39 -17.93
CA ALA A 209 -4.89 -13.17 -16.55
C ALA A 209 -4.92 -14.48 -15.73
N ALA A 210 -5.28 -15.61 -16.35
CA ALA A 210 -5.27 -16.91 -15.69
C ALA A 210 -3.85 -17.35 -15.30
N GLU A 211 -2.88 -17.22 -16.21
CA GLU A 211 -1.48 -17.57 -15.93
C GLU A 211 -0.87 -16.67 -14.86
N VAL A 212 -1.21 -15.38 -14.87
CA VAL A 212 -0.72 -14.45 -13.85
C VAL A 212 -1.36 -14.75 -12.50
N ILE A 213 -2.64 -15.12 -12.43
CA ILE A 213 -3.25 -15.61 -11.19
C ILE A 213 -2.49 -16.82 -10.65
N GLU A 214 -2.08 -17.75 -11.50
CA GLU A 214 -1.27 -18.90 -11.05
C GLU A 214 0.10 -18.49 -10.52
N ASP A 215 0.78 -17.55 -11.17
CA ASP A 215 2.05 -17.00 -10.68
C ASP A 215 1.86 -16.27 -9.33
N LEU A 216 0.77 -15.52 -9.17
CA LEU A 216 0.43 -14.84 -7.92
C LEU A 216 0.04 -15.83 -6.81
N ILE A 217 -0.65 -16.92 -7.12
CA ILE A 217 -0.93 -18.05 -6.20
C ILE A 217 0.39 -18.70 -5.76
N ARG A 218 1.34 -18.87 -6.68
CA ARG A 218 2.67 -19.42 -6.34
C ARG A 218 3.44 -18.46 -5.43
N LEU A 219 3.42 -17.16 -5.72
CA LEU A 219 4.02 -16.13 -4.88
C LEU A 219 3.42 -16.15 -3.47
N SER A 220 2.10 -16.27 -3.40
CA SER A 220 1.33 -16.44 -2.18
C SER A 220 1.83 -17.62 -1.33
N LYS A 221 1.95 -18.82 -1.91
CA LYS A 221 2.46 -20.00 -1.20
C LYS A 221 3.89 -19.79 -0.71
N HIS A 222 4.73 -19.18 -1.53
CA HIS A 222 6.11 -18.87 -1.17
C HIS A 222 6.23 -17.89 0.01
N ILE A 223 5.28 -16.95 0.16
CA ILE A 223 5.21 -16.06 1.33
C ILE A 223 4.96 -16.88 2.60
N VAL A 224 3.97 -17.78 2.57
CA VAL A 224 3.60 -18.63 3.71
C VAL A 224 4.76 -19.55 4.11
N GLU A 225 5.41 -20.17 3.14
CA GLU A 225 6.58 -21.03 3.37
C GLU A 225 7.73 -20.27 4.05
N ARG A 226 7.95 -19.02 3.64
CA ARG A 226 8.99 -18.15 4.21
C ARG A 226 8.66 -17.70 5.63
N ASP A 227 7.39 -17.45 5.94
CA ASP A 227 6.97 -17.15 7.30
C ASP A 227 7.24 -18.31 8.27
N GLU A 228 7.19 -19.56 7.82
CA GLU A 228 7.52 -20.72 8.67
C GLU A 228 9.04 -21.02 8.72
N ALA A 229 9.82 -20.44 7.81
CA ALA A 229 11.25 -20.72 7.68
C ALA A 229 12.09 -20.27 8.90
N HIS A 230 11.69 -19.18 9.58
CA HIS A 230 12.37 -18.74 10.80
C HIS A 230 12.23 -19.76 11.93
N LYS A 231 11.07 -20.44 12.04
CA LYS A 231 10.83 -21.48 13.06
C LYS A 231 11.72 -22.68 12.83
N ALA A 232 11.90 -23.10 11.57
CA ALA A 232 12.81 -24.17 11.20
C ALA A 232 14.28 -23.85 11.50
N LEU A 233 14.64 -22.56 11.51
CA LEU A 233 15.96 -22.05 11.89
C LEU A 233 16.09 -21.73 13.40
N GLY A 234 15.01 -21.81 14.16
CA GLY A 234 14.97 -21.39 15.57
C GLY A 234 15.43 -19.93 15.74
N LEU A 235 15.06 -19.05 14.80
CA LEU A 235 15.34 -17.62 14.84
C LEU A 235 14.06 -16.84 15.15
N SER A 236 14.20 -15.73 15.86
CA SER A 236 13.14 -14.72 15.96
C SER A 236 12.97 -13.97 14.63
N ASP A 237 11.83 -13.28 14.45
CA ASP A 237 11.54 -12.49 13.24
C ASP A 237 12.67 -11.48 12.92
N PHE A 238 13.21 -10.81 13.95
CA PHE A 238 14.30 -9.86 13.77
C PHE A 238 15.60 -10.55 13.34
N GLU A 239 15.95 -11.68 13.96
CA GLU A 239 17.15 -12.43 13.59
C GLU A 239 17.02 -13.03 12.19
N TYR A 240 15.83 -13.49 11.82
CA TYR A 240 15.57 -13.99 10.49
C TYR A 240 15.71 -12.88 9.42
N ALA A 241 15.28 -11.65 9.72
CA ALA A 241 15.49 -10.51 8.83
C ALA A 241 16.97 -10.17 8.63
N PHE A 242 17.82 -10.35 9.66
CA PHE A 242 19.27 -10.23 9.49
C PHE A 242 19.86 -11.43 8.76
N TYR A 243 19.33 -12.63 8.98
CA TYR A 243 19.74 -13.83 8.26
C TYR A 243 19.49 -13.67 6.76
N THR A 244 18.31 -13.24 6.34
CA THR A 244 18.03 -12.97 4.92
C THR A 244 18.93 -11.87 4.37
N ALA A 245 19.22 -10.82 5.14
CA ALA A 245 20.11 -9.74 4.72
C ALA A 245 21.57 -10.19 4.43
N VAL A 246 22.08 -11.17 5.18
CA VAL A 246 23.43 -11.74 4.95
C VAL A 246 23.41 -12.96 4.05
N ALA A 247 22.27 -13.63 3.92
CA ALA A 247 22.09 -14.80 3.06
C ALA A 247 21.57 -14.43 1.67
N ASP A 248 21.40 -13.15 1.33
CA ASP A 248 20.91 -12.70 0.01
C ASP A 248 21.89 -13.00 -1.15
N ASN A 249 23.09 -13.47 -0.81
CA ASN A 249 24.17 -13.65 -1.76
C ASN A 249 24.64 -15.10 -1.87
N ASP A 250 24.83 -15.57 -3.11
CA ASP A 250 25.19 -16.96 -3.37
C ASP A 250 26.61 -17.31 -2.91
N SER A 251 27.60 -16.42 -3.08
CA SER A 251 28.96 -16.62 -2.54
C SER A 251 28.93 -16.84 -1.03
N ALA A 252 28.08 -16.09 -0.30
CA ALA A 252 27.94 -16.24 1.14
C ALA A 252 27.26 -17.56 1.53
N LYS A 253 26.21 -17.97 0.81
CA LYS A 253 25.55 -19.27 1.02
C LYS A 253 26.51 -20.43 0.80
N GLU A 254 27.27 -20.40 -0.29
CA GLU A 254 28.20 -21.47 -0.67
C GLU A 254 29.38 -21.58 0.30
N LEU A 255 29.99 -20.45 0.68
CA LEU A 255 31.21 -20.44 1.49
C LEU A 255 30.94 -20.60 2.99
N MET A 256 29.85 -20.04 3.50
CA MET A 256 29.55 -20.03 4.93
C MET A 256 28.60 -21.16 5.33
N GLY A 257 27.67 -21.53 4.44
CA GLY A 257 26.60 -22.46 4.77
C GLY A 257 25.57 -21.88 5.74
N LYS A 258 24.47 -22.62 5.88
CA LYS A 258 23.27 -22.21 6.63
C LYS A 258 23.55 -21.91 8.11
N GLU A 259 24.32 -22.76 8.81
CA GLU A 259 24.58 -22.62 10.24
C GLU A 259 25.43 -21.39 10.58
N LYS A 260 26.52 -21.12 9.82
CA LYS A 260 27.34 -19.92 10.09
C LYS A 260 26.60 -18.62 9.79
N LEU A 261 25.76 -18.61 8.75
CA LEU A 261 24.92 -17.45 8.44
C LEU A 261 23.87 -17.21 9.53
N ARG A 262 23.29 -18.29 10.08
CA ARG A 262 22.39 -18.24 11.24
C ARG A 262 23.09 -17.67 12.47
N GLU A 263 24.27 -18.18 12.84
CA GLU A 263 25.06 -17.65 13.97
C GLU A 263 25.42 -16.18 13.78
N LEU A 264 25.86 -15.81 12.57
CA LEU A 264 26.16 -14.43 12.21
C LEU A 264 24.92 -13.54 12.39
N ALA A 265 23.75 -13.99 11.96
CA ALA A 265 22.50 -13.24 12.09
C ALA A 265 22.11 -12.98 13.55
N VAL A 266 22.22 -13.99 14.43
CA VAL A 266 21.99 -13.85 15.87
C VAL A 266 22.93 -12.79 16.45
N VAL A 267 24.23 -12.90 16.16
CA VAL A 267 25.23 -11.96 16.72
C VAL A 267 25.09 -10.56 16.14
N LEU A 268 24.70 -10.41 14.88
CA LEU A 268 24.37 -9.11 14.29
C LEU A 268 23.18 -8.48 15.01
N THR A 269 22.12 -9.24 15.24
CA THR A 269 20.92 -8.78 15.94
C THR A 269 21.26 -8.31 17.36
N GLU A 270 22.01 -9.10 18.12
CA GLU A 270 22.46 -8.71 19.46
C GLU A 270 23.31 -7.45 19.45
N THR A 271 24.25 -7.36 18.51
CA THR A 271 25.15 -6.21 18.36
C THR A 271 24.35 -4.95 18.06
N ILE A 272 23.35 -5.06 17.18
CA ILE A 272 22.48 -3.94 16.80
C ILE A 272 21.61 -3.53 18.00
N ARG A 273 20.98 -4.49 18.70
CA ARG A 273 20.17 -4.20 19.90
C ARG A 273 20.97 -3.52 21.01
N LYS A 274 22.21 -3.98 21.28
CA LYS A 274 23.10 -3.35 22.29
C LYS A 274 23.46 -1.91 21.96
N ASN A 275 23.50 -1.58 20.67
CA ASN A 275 23.78 -0.22 20.18
C ASN A 275 22.50 0.59 19.90
N ALA A 276 21.30 -0.02 19.99
CA ALA A 276 20.02 0.58 19.62
C ALA A 276 19.33 1.39 20.73
N SER A 277 19.87 1.39 21.95
CA SER A 277 19.45 2.31 23.02
C SER A 277 19.77 3.79 22.73
N ILE A 278 20.40 4.07 21.58
CA ILE A 278 20.77 5.40 21.14
C ILE A 278 19.83 5.77 19.99
N ASP A 279 19.02 6.80 20.22
CA ASP A 279 18.11 7.45 19.28
C ASP A 279 18.62 7.37 17.82
N TRP A 280 18.08 6.41 17.07
CA TRP A 280 18.47 6.09 15.69
C TRP A 280 18.12 7.21 14.73
N THR A 281 17.22 8.09 15.15
CA THR A 281 16.57 9.06 14.28
C THR A 281 17.59 9.97 13.62
N ILE A 282 18.64 10.45 14.29
CA ILE A 282 19.63 11.35 13.66
C ILE A 282 20.96 11.29 14.42
N LYS A 283 21.94 10.53 13.91
CA LYS A 283 23.39 10.88 13.99
C LYS A 283 24.19 9.99 13.04
N GLU A 284 24.76 10.60 12.01
CA GLU A 284 25.70 9.99 11.07
C GLU A 284 26.85 9.23 11.78
N ASN A 285 27.19 9.67 12.99
CA ASN A 285 28.15 9.01 13.90
C ASN A 285 27.71 7.62 14.38
N VAL A 286 26.42 7.39 14.65
CA VAL A 286 25.90 6.07 15.08
C VAL A 286 25.93 5.11 13.90
N ARG A 287 25.47 5.56 12.72
CA ARG A 287 25.55 4.79 11.47
C ARG A 287 26.99 4.44 11.12
N ALA A 288 27.92 5.38 11.25
CA ALA A 288 29.35 5.13 11.00
C ALA A 288 29.95 4.09 11.96
N LYS A 289 29.65 4.18 13.26
CA LYS A 289 30.08 3.18 14.26
C LYS A 289 29.48 1.81 13.97
N MET A 290 28.19 1.74 13.66
CA MET A 290 27.50 0.50 13.30
C MET A 290 28.11 -0.12 12.04
N LYS A 291 28.38 0.69 11.01
CA LYS A 291 29.04 0.25 9.78
C LYS A 291 30.40 -0.40 10.05
N VAL A 292 31.20 0.19 10.94
CA VAL A 292 32.49 -0.39 11.36
C VAL A 292 32.29 -1.69 12.12
N ALA A 293 31.32 -1.74 13.06
CA ALA A 293 31.01 -2.96 13.82
C ALA A 293 30.56 -4.10 12.91
N VAL A 294 29.58 -3.86 12.03
CA VAL A 294 29.07 -4.83 11.04
C VAL A 294 30.21 -5.33 10.15
N LYS A 295 31.04 -4.45 9.58
CA LYS A 295 32.20 -4.87 8.78
C LYS A 295 33.15 -5.78 9.54
N ARG A 296 33.42 -5.46 10.81
CA ARG A 296 34.30 -6.27 11.66
C ARG A 296 33.68 -7.64 11.94
N MET A 297 32.37 -7.70 12.13
CA MET A 297 31.65 -8.96 12.35
C MET A 297 31.64 -9.84 11.10
N LEU A 298 31.30 -9.27 9.94
CA LEU A 298 31.33 -10.00 8.67
C LEU A 298 32.70 -10.65 8.43
N ARG A 299 33.80 -9.91 8.64
CA ARG A 299 35.16 -10.48 8.52
C ARG A 299 35.45 -11.57 9.54
N LYS A 300 35.07 -11.37 10.79
CA LYS A 300 35.31 -12.33 11.88
C LYS A 300 34.63 -13.68 11.59
N TYR A 301 33.44 -13.66 11.01
CA TYR A 301 32.69 -14.86 10.65
C TYR A 301 33.07 -15.46 9.29
N GLY A 302 34.06 -14.89 8.60
CA GLY A 302 34.52 -15.39 7.30
C GLY A 302 33.61 -15.04 6.13
N TYR A 303 32.87 -13.94 6.21
CA TYR A 303 32.02 -13.48 5.12
C TYR A 303 32.86 -13.12 3.88
N PRO A 304 32.43 -13.52 2.66
CA PRO A 304 33.18 -13.30 1.44
C PRO A 304 33.52 -11.82 1.18
N PRO A 305 34.80 -11.47 0.91
CA PRO A 305 35.22 -10.07 0.75
C PRO A 305 34.59 -9.34 -0.44
N ASP A 306 34.29 -10.07 -1.52
CA ASP A 306 33.65 -9.60 -2.76
C ASP A 306 32.27 -8.97 -2.50
N MET A 307 31.52 -9.54 -1.55
CA MET A 307 30.15 -9.13 -1.25
C MET A 307 29.99 -8.43 0.09
N GLN A 308 31.10 -8.26 0.83
CA GLN A 308 31.10 -7.69 2.17
C GLN A 308 30.54 -6.26 2.21
N ALA A 309 30.84 -5.45 1.18
CA ALA A 309 30.38 -4.06 1.10
C ALA A 309 28.85 -3.96 0.94
N LEU A 310 28.28 -4.79 0.07
CA LEU A 310 26.84 -4.86 -0.17
C LEU A 310 26.11 -5.38 1.07
N ALA A 311 26.57 -6.49 1.64
CA ALA A 311 26.00 -7.07 2.85
C ALA A 311 26.02 -6.08 4.03
N THR A 312 27.10 -5.31 4.18
CA THR A 312 27.16 -4.25 5.20
C THR A 312 26.04 -3.22 5.02
N GLU A 313 25.81 -2.77 3.79
CA GLU A 313 24.77 -1.76 3.52
C GLU A 313 23.36 -2.34 3.70
N THR A 314 23.11 -3.57 3.28
CA THR A 314 21.83 -4.27 3.46
C THR A 314 21.51 -4.45 4.94
N VAL A 315 22.48 -4.91 5.75
CA VAL A 315 22.32 -5.05 7.20
C VAL A 315 22.05 -3.71 7.88
N LEU A 316 22.71 -2.63 7.46
CA LEU A 316 22.44 -1.29 8.01
C LEU A 316 21.03 -0.80 7.69
N LYS A 317 20.57 -0.96 6.44
CA LYS A 317 19.20 -0.59 6.04
C LYS A 317 18.15 -1.41 6.78
N GLN A 318 18.41 -2.70 7.00
CA GLN A 318 17.56 -3.57 7.79
C GLN A 318 17.48 -3.09 9.26
N ALA A 319 18.62 -2.69 9.83
CA ALA A 319 18.67 -2.15 11.18
C ALA A 319 17.91 -0.81 11.33
N GLU A 320 18.02 0.08 10.35
CA GLU A 320 17.25 1.34 10.29
C GLU A 320 15.74 1.06 10.29
N LYS A 321 15.27 0.09 9.50
CA LYS A 321 13.85 -0.29 9.43
C LYS A 321 13.30 -0.83 10.73
N ILE A 322 14.05 -1.72 11.39
CA ILE A 322 13.67 -2.28 12.68
C ILE A 322 13.63 -1.17 13.75
N ALA A 323 14.58 -0.23 13.71
CA ALA A 323 14.57 0.90 14.63
C ALA A 323 13.34 1.80 14.44
N GLU A 324 12.97 2.13 13.19
CA GLU A 324 11.75 2.87 12.87
C GLU A 324 10.48 2.19 13.42
N GLU A 325 10.35 0.86 13.29
CA GLU A 325 9.22 0.07 13.79
C GLU A 325 9.13 0.10 15.33
N LEU A 326 10.27 0.01 16.01
CA LEU A 326 10.36 0.07 17.47
C LEU A 326 10.08 1.48 18.02
N THR A 327 10.50 2.54 17.33
CA THR A 327 10.24 3.92 17.74
C THR A 327 8.84 4.41 17.38
N GLY A 328 8.25 3.93 16.29
CA GLY A 328 6.88 4.28 15.88
C GLY A 328 5.77 3.56 16.66
N SER A 329 6.15 2.63 17.53
CA SER A 329 5.24 1.88 18.42
C SER A 329 5.28 2.39 19.88
N MET A 330 6.06 3.44 20.16
CA MET A 330 6.12 4.16 21.45
C MET A 330 5.34 5.46 21.38
#